data_AF-A0A2M8AKG5-F1
#
_entry.id   AF-A0A2M8AKG5-F1
#
_cell.length_a   1.000
_cell.length_b   1.000
_cell.length_c   1.000
_cell.angle_alpha   90.00
_cell.angle_beta   90.00
_cell.angle_gamma   90.00
#
_symmetry.space_group_name_H-M   'P 1'
#
loop_
_entity.id
_entity.type
_entity.pdbx_description
1 polymer ?
#
loop_
_entity_poly.entity_id
_entity_poly.type
_entity_poly.pdbx_seq_one_letter_code
_entity_poly.pdbx_strand_id
1 'polypeptide(L)'
;MAKTTIKQHDITDCGAACLASIAAHYNLEIPIARIRQYAGTDKKGTNVLGVIEAAQKLGFDAKGVRGELDSLFKIPKPAIAHIIVKERLHHYVVIYEVTKTHITIMDPGDGKLHKKTHEEFTKEWTGVLVLLMPQDNFVTGNEKVSIYKRFWFLLKPHKFVLIQALVGAVVYTLLGFSMSIYIQKLTDFVLVGGNTKLLNLLGVIMICLLVLQVIIGIFKDVFLIKTGQQIDARLILGYYKHLLKLPQQFFDTMRVGEIISRINDAVKIRAFINGVSLSLTVNFLILIFSFGLMFFYYWKLALIMLLVIPLYALIYFITNKLNKKTERTIMERSADLESQLVESLNSVGTIKRFGLESFANIKTETRFISLLKIGYKSALNSVFSGTSSNSIAQLFTIILLWSGSYFVIEREITAGELMS
;
A
#
# COMPACT_ATOMS: atom_id res chain seq x y z
N MET A 1 8.86 16.15 14.99
CA MET A 1 10.11 15.36 14.88
C MET A 1 10.03 14.53 13.62
N ALA A 2 11.02 14.64 12.72
CA ALA A 2 11.03 13.88 11.47
C ALA A 2 11.12 12.37 11.75
N LYS A 3 10.52 11.56 10.86
CA LYS A 3 10.50 10.10 11.02
C LYS A 3 11.89 9.53 10.70
N THR A 4 12.60 9.10 11.75
CA THR A 4 13.94 8.49 11.69
C THR A 4 13.94 7.06 11.17
N THR A 5 12.79 6.40 11.13
CA THR A 5 12.63 5.03 10.60
C THR A 5 12.40 5.07 9.10
N ILE A 6 13.46 4.77 8.33
CA ILE A 6 13.46 4.84 6.86
C ILE A 6 13.69 3.45 6.30
N LYS A 7 12.76 3.00 5.44
CA LYS A 7 12.87 1.74 4.71
C LYS A 7 13.57 1.97 3.38
N GLN A 8 14.48 1.08 3.00
CA GLN A 8 15.10 1.08 1.68
C GLN A 8 14.06 0.77 0.59
N HIS A 9 14.22 1.40 -0.57
CA HIS A 9 13.36 1.15 -1.73
C HIS A 9 13.93 0.01 -2.58
N ASP A 10 15.22 0.07 -2.88
CA ASP A 10 15.93 -0.96 -3.63
C ASP A 10 16.94 -1.71 -2.73
N ILE A 11 17.35 -2.92 -3.12
CA ILE A 11 18.24 -3.79 -2.32
C ILE A 11 19.62 -3.15 -2.10
N THR A 12 20.08 -2.32 -3.04
CA THR A 12 21.39 -1.65 -3.00
C THR A 12 21.40 -0.35 -2.19
N ASP A 13 20.24 0.12 -1.73
CA ASP A 13 20.09 1.45 -1.12
C ASP A 13 20.35 1.49 0.40
N CYS A 14 20.80 0.39 1.02
CA CYS A 14 20.91 0.28 2.49
C CYS A 14 21.75 1.41 3.12
N GLY A 15 22.90 1.75 2.52
CA GLY A 15 23.76 2.86 2.97
C GLY A 15 23.09 4.23 2.81
N ALA A 16 22.45 4.49 1.68
CA ALA A 16 21.72 5.73 1.43
C ALA A 16 20.51 5.90 2.37
N ALA A 17 19.81 4.80 2.69
CA ALA A 17 18.70 4.79 3.64
C ALA A 17 19.17 5.06 5.09
N CYS A 18 20.31 4.50 5.50
CA CYS A 18 20.94 4.78 6.80
C CYS A 18 21.26 6.28 6.93
N LEU A 19 21.86 6.85 5.90
CA LEU A 19 22.26 8.25 5.88
C LEU A 19 21.03 9.18 5.85
N ALA A 20 19.98 8.82 5.11
CA ALA A 20 18.69 9.50 5.14
C ALA A 20 18.07 9.52 6.56
N SER A 21 18.23 8.42 7.31
CA SER A 21 17.70 8.27 8.66
C SER A 21 18.43 9.18 9.65
N ILE A 22 19.75 9.25 9.55
CA ILE A 22 20.57 10.16 10.35
C ILE A 22 20.27 11.61 9.98
N ALA A 23 20.15 11.93 8.69
CA ALA A 23 19.74 13.27 8.26
C ALA A 23 18.37 13.65 8.86
N ALA A 24 17.40 12.74 8.84
CA ALA A 24 16.09 12.96 9.45
C ALA A 24 16.18 13.13 10.98
N HIS A 25 17.09 12.44 11.68
CA HIS A 25 17.34 12.66 13.11
C HIS A 25 17.78 14.09 13.41
N TYR A 26 18.57 14.70 12.52
CA TYR A 26 18.97 16.11 12.59
C TYR A 26 17.99 17.07 11.87
N ASN A 27 16.74 16.66 11.61
CA ASN A 27 15.70 17.45 10.95
C ASN A 27 16.01 17.89 9.50
N LEU A 28 16.80 17.10 8.77
CA LEU A 28 17.01 17.24 7.33
C LEU A 28 16.34 16.09 6.57
N GLU A 29 15.23 16.40 5.89
CA GLU A 29 14.48 15.42 5.11
C GLU A 29 14.84 15.50 3.62
N ILE A 30 15.62 14.52 3.13
CA ILE A 30 16.05 14.44 1.73
C ILE A 30 15.54 13.13 1.10
N PRO A 31 15.16 13.12 -0.20
CA PRO A 31 14.84 11.90 -0.92
C PRO A 31 16.04 10.94 -1.02
N ILE A 32 15.83 9.65 -0.75
CA ILE A 32 16.88 8.60 -0.83
C ILE A 32 17.56 8.61 -2.20
N ALA A 33 16.83 8.86 -3.29
CA ALA A 33 17.37 8.92 -4.65
C ALA A 33 18.47 9.99 -4.82
N ARG A 34 18.36 11.13 -4.11
CA ARG A 34 19.37 12.20 -4.15
C ARG A 34 20.62 11.81 -3.35
N ILE A 35 20.42 11.21 -2.18
CA ILE A 35 21.51 10.66 -1.36
C ILE A 35 22.26 9.56 -2.12
N ARG A 36 21.53 8.74 -2.87
CA ARG A 36 22.10 7.69 -3.71
C ARG A 36 23.02 8.23 -4.80
N GLN A 37 22.64 9.34 -5.43
CA GLN A 37 23.49 10.05 -6.40
C GLN A 37 24.75 10.63 -5.73
N TYR A 38 24.62 11.16 -4.51
CA TYR A 38 25.77 11.66 -3.76
C TYR A 38 26.74 10.56 -3.33
N ALA A 39 26.21 9.40 -2.95
CA ALA A 39 26.98 8.25 -2.50
C ALA A 39 27.57 7.41 -3.63
N GLY A 40 27.20 7.70 -4.88
CA GLY A 40 27.66 6.92 -6.04
C GLY A 40 27.24 5.45 -6.01
N THR A 41 26.11 5.14 -5.37
CA THR A 41 25.62 3.75 -5.24
C THR A 41 25.44 3.11 -6.61
N ASP A 42 26.08 1.96 -6.81
CA ASP A 42 26.06 1.21 -8.06
C ASP A 42 25.21 -0.06 -7.95
N LYS A 43 25.34 -0.94 -8.95
CA LYS A 43 24.63 -2.23 -8.99
C LYS A 43 25.09 -3.21 -7.90
N LYS A 44 26.26 -3.02 -7.29
CA LYS A 44 26.82 -3.85 -6.22
C LYS A 44 26.49 -3.30 -4.83
N GLY A 45 26.25 -2.00 -4.69
CA GLY A 45 25.81 -1.38 -3.45
C GLY A 45 26.47 -0.03 -3.20
N THR A 46 26.55 0.35 -1.92
CA THR A 46 27.23 1.58 -1.50
C THR A 46 28.48 1.22 -0.70
N ASN A 47 29.64 1.75 -1.09
CA ASN A 47 30.89 1.58 -0.35
C ASN A 47 30.96 2.56 0.84
N VAL A 48 31.81 2.27 1.83
CA VAL A 48 31.98 3.14 3.01
C VAL A 48 32.44 4.54 2.63
N LEU A 49 33.33 4.64 1.64
CA LEU A 49 33.81 5.93 1.11
C LEU A 49 32.65 6.77 0.55
N GLY A 50 31.78 6.17 -0.26
CA GLY A 50 30.62 6.86 -0.84
C GLY A 50 29.61 7.30 0.23
N VAL A 51 29.43 6.53 1.30
CA VAL A 51 28.64 6.97 2.47
C VAL A 51 29.26 8.22 3.10
N ILE A 52 30.58 8.27 3.26
CA ILE A 52 31.29 9.44 3.83
C ILE A 52 31.20 10.65 2.89
N GLU A 53 31.47 10.48 1.59
CA GLU A 53 31.37 11.55 0.59
C GLU A 53 29.95 12.11 0.49
N ALA A 54 28.93 11.25 0.59
CA ALA A 54 27.55 11.68 0.63
C ALA A 54 27.22 12.46 1.90
N ALA A 55 27.72 12.02 3.06
CA ALA A 55 27.54 12.73 4.32
C ALA A 55 28.15 14.13 4.27
N GLN A 56 29.36 14.26 3.74
CA GLN A 56 30.05 15.55 3.55
C GLN A 56 29.28 16.49 2.63
N LYS A 57 28.75 15.98 1.50
CA LYS A 57 27.90 16.78 0.59
C LYS A 57 26.60 17.26 1.24
N LEU A 58 26.14 16.59 2.29
CA LEU A 58 24.95 16.98 3.06
C LEU A 58 25.26 17.88 4.26
N GLY A 59 26.53 18.28 4.45
CA GLY A 59 26.95 19.13 5.58
C GLY A 59 27.22 18.38 6.87
N PHE A 60 27.50 17.07 6.81
CA PHE A 60 27.99 16.30 7.96
C PHE A 60 29.51 16.10 7.87
N ASP A 61 30.21 16.27 8.98
CA ASP A 61 31.55 15.70 9.13
C ASP A 61 31.41 14.20 9.39
N ALA A 62 32.06 13.39 8.56
CA ALA A 62 31.92 11.94 8.59
C ALA A 62 33.29 11.26 8.55
N LYS A 63 33.48 10.27 9.42
CA LYS A 63 34.70 9.47 9.49
C LYS A 63 34.39 7.98 9.60
N GLY A 64 35.04 7.18 8.76
CA GLY A 64 35.03 5.73 8.86
C GLY A 64 36.06 5.27 9.88
N VAL A 65 35.63 4.50 10.87
CA VAL A 65 36.49 3.96 11.92
C VAL A 65 36.28 2.46 12.07
N ARG A 66 37.33 1.76 12.51
CA ARG A 66 37.25 0.37 12.95
C ARG A 66 37.33 0.35 14.46
N GLY A 67 36.40 -0.32 15.12
CA GLY A 67 36.32 -0.33 16.58
C GLY A 67 35.94 -1.69 17.13
N GLU A 68 36.13 -1.85 18.43
CA GLU A 68 35.70 -3.00 19.22
C GLU A 68 34.38 -2.69 19.95
N LEU A 69 33.77 -3.70 20.58
CA LEU A 69 32.49 -3.59 21.30
C LEU A 69 32.48 -2.42 22.30
N ASP A 70 33.57 -2.25 23.06
CA ASP A 70 33.71 -1.20 24.06
C ASP A 70 33.68 0.21 23.46
N SER A 71 34.01 0.35 22.18
CA SER A 71 33.97 1.63 21.46
C SER A 71 32.54 2.11 21.24
N LEU A 72 31.56 1.21 21.15
CA LEU A 72 30.14 1.54 20.92
C LEU A 72 29.54 2.39 22.06
N PHE A 73 30.10 2.32 23.26
CA PHE A 73 29.68 3.15 24.39
C PHE A 73 30.18 4.59 24.29
N LYS A 74 31.32 4.82 23.63
CA LYS A 74 32.04 6.11 23.61
C LYS A 74 31.78 6.93 22.35
N ILE A 75 31.27 6.32 21.28
CA ILE A 75 31.08 6.98 19.99
C ILE A 75 29.91 7.98 20.01
N PRO A 76 29.96 9.05 19.18
CA PRO A 76 28.81 9.91 18.93
C PRO A 76 27.69 9.11 18.25
N LYS A 77 26.44 9.35 18.68
CA LYS A 77 25.24 8.66 18.19
C LYS A 77 24.28 9.71 17.59
N PRO A 78 23.54 9.40 16.52
CA PRO A 78 23.50 8.12 15.82
C PRO A 78 24.70 7.89 14.89
N ALA A 79 25.11 6.61 14.73
CA ALA A 79 26.23 6.20 13.88
C ALA A 79 25.80 5.07 12.92
N ILE A 80 26.46 4.92 11.78
CA ILE A 80 26.20 3.81 10.85
C ILE A 80 27.16 2.67 11.18
N ALA A 81 26.64 1.44 11.26
CA ALA A 81 27.43 0.22 11.41
C ALA A 81 27.25 -0.70 10.20
N HIS A 82 28.32 -1.39 9.83
CA HIS A 82 28.29 -2.39 8.78
C HIS A 82 28.25 -3.80 9.38
N ILE A 83 27.23 -4.56 9.00
CA ILE A 83 26.95 -5.91 9.49
C ILE A 83 26.89 -6.91 8.33
N ILE A 84 27.07 -8.19 8.64
CA ILE A 84 26.87 -9.31 7.72
C ILE A 84 25.67 -10.10 8.19
N VAL A 85 24.57 -10.00 7.44
CA VAL A 85 23.33 -10.72 7.72
C VAL A 85 23.44 -12.15 7.18
N LYS A 86 23.19 -13.14 8.05
CA LYS A 86 23.22 -14.58 7.72
C LYS A 86 24.51 -15.02 7.02
N GLU A 87 25.65 -14.45 7.43
CA GLU A 87 27.00 -14.79 6.92
C GLU A 87 27.21 -14.59 5.41
N ARG A 88 26.27 -13.94 4.70
CA ARG A 88 26.34 -13.82 3.23
C ARG A 88 26.09 -12.42 2.69
N LEU A 89 25.28 -11.61 3.38
CA LEU A 89 24.82 -10.32 2.85
C LEU A 89 25.41 -9.17 3.65
N HIS A 90 26.21 -8.35 2.98
CA HIS A 90 26.70 -7.07 3.51
C HIS A 90 25.55 -6.08 3.62
N HIS A 91 25.37 -5.50 4.82
CA HIS A 91 24.26 -4.61 5.11
C HIS A 91 24.69 -3.47 6.04
N TYR A 92 24.10 -2.29 5.87
CA TYR A 92 24.31 -1.16 6.77
C TYR A 92 23.10 -0.98 7.68
N VAL A 93 23.35 -0.65 8.94
CA VAL A 93 22.34 -0.34 9.96
C VAL A 93 22.72 0.93 10.72
N VAL A 94 21.73 1.61 11.31
CA VAL A 94 21.99 2.82 12.13
C VAL A 94 21.87 2.47 13.60
N ILE A 95 22.91 2.74 14.39
CA ILE A 95 22.89 2.62 15.84
C ILE A 95 22.36 3.93 16.42
N TYR A 96 21.24 3.86 17.13
CA TYR A 96 20.65 5.01 17.82
C TYR A 96 21.02 5.05 19.30
N GLU A 97 21.03 3.90 19.96
CA GLU A 97 21.26 3.82 21.39
C GLU A 97 22.03 2.55 21.74
N VAL A 98 22.93 2.66 22.72
CA VAL A 98 23.73 1.55 23.25
C VAL A 98 23.61 1.63 24.77
N THR A 99 22.95 0.64 25.37
CA THR A 99 22.79 0.50 26.82
C THR A 99 23.66 -0.65 27.32
N LYS A 100 23.78 -0.87 28.64
CA LYS A 100 24.56 -2.01 29.18
C LYS A 100 24.02 -3.39 28.77
N THR A 101 22.74 -3.47 28.42
CA THR A 101 22.05 -4.74 28.15
C THR A 101 21.68 -4.93 26.69
N HIS A 102 21.34 -3.86 25.97
CA HIS A 102 20.84 -3.93 24.59
C HIS A 102 21.36 -2.79 23.71
N ILE A 103 21.43 -3.05 22.40
CA ILE A 103 21.75 -2.08 21.35
C ILE A 103 20.48 -1.86 20.51
N THR A 104 20.07 -0.59 20.39
CA THR A 104 18.93 -0.19 19.55
C THR A 104 19.45 0.20 18.17
N ILE A 105 19.13 -0.62 17.17
CA ILE A 105 19.49 -0.41 15.76
C ILE A 105 18.27 -0.14 14.91
N MET A 106 18.38 0.75 13.93
CA MET A 106 17.43 0.88 12.83
C MET A 106 17.93 0.08 11.65
N ASP A 107 17.15 -0.93 11.25
CA ASP A 107 17.42 -1.73 10.07
C ASP A 107 16.68 -1.13 8.86
N PRO A 108 17.38 -0.63 7.82
CA PRO A 108 16.73 -0.08 6.64
C PRO A 108 15.97 -1.13 5.82
N GLY A 109 16.27 -2.43 5.99
CA GLY A 109 15.59 -3.52 5.28
C GLY A 109 14.10 -3.61 5.62
N ASP A 110 13.74 -3.43 6.89
CA ASP A 110 12.34 -3.40 7.32
C ASP A 110 11.85 -2.00 7.78
N GLY A 111 12.78 -1.05 7.94
CA GLY A 111 12.52 0.32 8.34
C GLY A 111 12.03 0.42 9.78
N LYS A 112 12.49 -0.45 10.68
CA LYS A 112 12.10 -0.46 12.09
C LYS A 112 13.30 -0.42 13.02
N LEU A 113 13.03 -0.03 14.26
CA LEU A 113 13.98 -0.13 15.36
C LEU A 113 13.90 -1.54 15.96
N HIS A 114 15.05 -2.20 16.06
CA HIS A 114 15.23 -3.49 16.70
C HIS A 114 16.15 -3.32 17.90
N LYS A 115 15.84 -4.06 18.98
CA LYS A 115 16.74 -4.19 20.12
C LYS A 115 17.43 -5.53 20.01
N LYS A 116 18.76 -5.51 19.91
CA LYS A 116 19.60 -6.71 19.91
C LYS A 116 20.42 -6.77 21.18
N THR A 117 20.73 -7.98 21.63
CA THR A 117 21.72 -8.18 22.69
C THR A 117 23.13 -7.91 22.14
N HIS A 118 24.09 -7.68 23.03
CA HIS A 118 25.48 -7.44 22.63
C HIS A 118 26.07 -8.66 21.89
N GLU A 119 25.75 -9.87 22.35
CA GLU A 119 26.22 -11.10 21.72
C GLU A 119 25.67 -11.29 20.31
N GLU A 120 24.37 -11.06 20.11
CA GLU A 120 23.74 -11.15 18.78
C GLU A 120 24.33 -10.14 17.81
N PHE A 121 24.51 -8.90 18.25
CA PHE A 121 25.07 -7.86 17.39
C PHE A 121 26.52 -8.16 17.01
N THR A 122 27.33 -8.64 17.96
CA THR A 122 28.75 -8.91 17.75
C THR A 122 29.00 -10.06 16.78
N LYS A 123 28.11 -11.06 16.74
CA LYS A 123 28.17 -12.14 15.76
C LYS A 123 27.97 -11.65 14.31
N GLU A 124 27.17 -10.60 14.12
CA GLU A 124 26.87 -10.05 12.80
C GLU A 124 27.78 -8.88 12.42
N TRP A 125 28.37 -8.19 13.41
CA TRP A 125 29.09 -6.94 13.19
C TRP A 125 30.50 -7.14 12.65
N THR A 126 30.86 -6.36 11.63
CA THR A 126 32.19 -6.45 10.97
C THR A 126 33.29 -5.63 11.66
N GLY A 127 32.95 -4.86 12.69
CA GLY A 127 33.85 -3.92 13.36
C GLY A 127 33.95 -2.55 12.68
N VAL A 128 33.27 -2.33 11.54
CA VAL A 128 33.31 -1.07 10.78
C VAL A 128 32.15 -0.15 11.18
N LEU A 129 32.48 1.11 11.45
CA LEU A 129 31.54 2.18 11.81
C LEU A 129 31.78 3.42 10.94
N VAL A 130 30.73 4.19 10.70
CA VAL A 130 30.80 5.55 10.16
C VAL A 130 30.18 6.46 11.20
N LEU A 131 30.99 7.38 11.71
CA LEU A 131 30.59 8.41 12.67
C LEU A 131 30.18 9.65 11.89
N LEU A 132 29.07 10.28 12.27
CA LEU A 132 28.55 11.48 11.61
C LEU A 132 28.21 12.53 12.66
N MET A 133 28.67 13.77 12.43
CA MET A 133 28.28 14.95 13.21
C MET A 133 27.94 16.10 12.26
N PRO A 134 26.90 16.90 12.53
CA PRO A 134 26.59 18.07 11.71
C PRO A 134 27.74 19.07 11.77
N GLN A 135 28.11 19.65 10.63
CA GLN A 135 29.04 20.78 10.57
C GLN A 135 28.34 22.09 11.01
N ASP A 136 29.12 23.12 11.31
CA ASP A 136 28.58 24.43 11.72
C ASP A 136 27.68 25.08 10.65
N ASN A 137 27.86 24.71 9.38
CA ASN A 137 27.06 25.16 8.24
C ASN A 137 25.86 24.25 7.92
N PHE A 138 25.54 23.28 8.77
CA PHE A 138 24.47 22.32 8.52
C PHE A 138 23.09 23.02 8.52
N VAL A 139 22.41 22.97 7.37
CA VAL A 139 21.10 23.58 7.20
C VAL A 139 20.00 22.54 7.38
N THR A 140 19.12 22.75 8.34
CA THR A 140 17.89 21.96 8.50
C THR A 140 16.89 22.29 7.40
N GLY A 141 16.10 21.31 6.95
CA GLY A 141 15.18 21.56 5.85
C GLY A 141 14.39 20.33 5.41
N ASN A 142 13.36 20.57 4.61
CA ASN A 142 12.59 19.52 3.97
C ASN A 142 12.62 19.66 2.46
N GLU A 143 13.44 18.84 1.81
CA GLU A 143 13.54 18.76 0.36
C GLU A 143 12.63 17.67 -0.23
N LYS A 144 11.90 16.92 0.61
CA LYS A 144 10.96 15.92 0.11
C LYS A 144 9.77 16.63 -0.53
N VAL A 145 9.56 16.35 -1.80
CA VAL A 145 8.32 16.76 -2.47
C VAL A 145 7.18 15.93 -1.88
N SER A 146 6.18 16.61 -1.31
CA SER A 146 5.00 15.94 -0.77
C SER A 146 4.32 15.09 -1.83
N ILE A 147 4.01 13.83 -1.48
CA ILE A 147 3.30 12.87 -2.34
C ILE A 147 1.97 13.48 -2.80
N TYR A 148 1.26 14.19 -1.92
CA TYR A 148 -0.01 14.85 -2.22
C TYR A 148 0.13 15.97 -3.25
N LYS A 149 1.22 16.75 -3.21
CA LYS A 149 1.49 17.78 -4.23
C LYS A 149 1.77 17.15 -5.59
N ARG A 150 2.56 16.07 -5.62
CA ARG A 150 2.85 15.32 -6.86
C ARG A 150 1.58 14.68 -7.43
N PHE A 151 0.74 14.14 -6.56
CA PHE A 151 -0.56 13.57 -6.86
C PHE A 151 -1.52 14.61 -7.46
N TRP A 152 -1.63 15.78 -6.82
CA TRP A 152 -2.46 16.87 -7.32
C TRP A 152 -1.97 17.38 -8.68
N PHE A 153 -0.66 17.45 -8.89
CA PHE A 153 -0.09 17.83 -10.18
C PHE A 153 -0.45 16.85 -11.31
N LEU A 154 -0.56 15.56 -11.00
CA LEU A 154 -0.96 14.51 -11.94
C LEU A 154 -2.45 14.55 -12.28
N LEU A 155 -3.30 14.91 -11.31
CA LEU A 155 -4.75 15.01 -11.48
C LEU A 155 -5.22 16.32 -12.10
N LYS A 156 -4.53 17.43 -11.80
CA LYS A 156 -4.89 18.80 -12.24
C LYS A 156 -5.22 18.91 -13.73
N PRO A 157 -4.52 18.25 -14.67
CA PRO A 157 -4.83 18.35 -16.09
C PRO A 157 -6.13 17.65 -16.49
N HIS A 158 -6.58 16.65 -15.74
CA HIS A 158 -7.75 15.81 -16.07
C HIS A 158 -8.92 16.01 -15.10
N LYS A 159 -8.90 17.09 -14.31
CA LYS A 159 -9.90 17.40 -13.28
C LYS A 159 -11.34 17.42 -13.80
N PHE A 160 -11.56 17.91 -15.02
CA PHE A 160 -12.90 18.04 -15.59
C PHE A 160 -13.55 16.69 -15.87
N VAL A 161 -12.80 15.74 -16.45
CA VAL A 161 -13.32 14.41 -16.74
C VAL A 161 -13.52 13.63 -15.44
N LEU A 162 -12.65 13.83 -14.45
CA LEU A 162 -12.80 13.21 -13.13
C LEU A 162 -14.03 13.73 -12.37
N ILE A 163 -14.32 15.04 -12.46
CA ILE A 163 -15.56 15.62 -11.93
C ILE A 163 -16.79 15.08 -12.67
N GLN A 164 -16.74 14.96 -14.00
CA GLN A 164 -17.84 14.35 -14.78
C GLN A 164 -18.10 12.90 -14.38
N ALA A 165 -17.04 12.11 -14.19
CA ALA A 165 -17.15 10.74 -13.71
C ALA A 165 -17.70 10.67 -12.27
N LEU A 166 -17.29 11.58 -11.38
CA LEU A 166 -17.82 11.69 -10.03
C LEU A 166 -19.31 12.04 -10.04
N VAL A 167 -19.71 13.05 -10.81
CA VAL A 167 -21.13 13.45 -10.95
C VAL A 167 -21.95 12.30 -11.53
N GLY A 168 -21.46 11.66 -12.60
CA GLY A 168 -22.11 10.48 -13.18
C GLY A 168 -22.26 9.34 -12.18
N ALA A 169 -21.25 9.12 -11.33
CA ALA A 169 -21.32 8.10 -10.27
C ALA A 169 -22.34 8.46 -9.18
N VAL A 170 -22.40 9.71 -8.75
CA VAL A 170 -23.41 10.18 -7.78
C VAL A 170 -24.82 10.04 -8.35
N VAL A 171 -25.05 10.47 -9.60
CA VAL A 171 -26.35 10.31 -10.25
C VAL A 171 -26.71 8.84 -10.40
N TYR A 172 -25.77 7.99 -10.82
CA TYR A 172 -25.95 6.54 -10.90
C TYR A 172 -26.38 5.93 -9.55
N THR A 173 -25.75 6.36 -8.46
CA THR A 173 -26.12 5.94 -7.10
C THR A 173 -27.51 6.43 -6.71
N LEU A 174 -27.84 7.69 -6.96
CA LEU A 174 -29.14 8.26 -6.63
C LEU A 174 -30.27 7.54 -7.39
N LEU A 175 -30.04 7.20 -8.66
CA LEU A 175 -30.94 6.34 -9.42
C LEU A 175 -31.00 4.93 -8.84
N GLY A 176 -29.91 4.40 -8.27
CA GLY A 176 -29.94 3.12 -7.56
C GLY A 176 -30.89 3.11 -6.36
N PHE A 177 -30.97 4.21 -5.61
CA PHE A 177 -31.91 4.35 -4.49
C PHE A 177 -33.37 4.40 -4.92
N SER A 178 -33.68 4.67 -6.21
CA SER A 178 -35.05 4.61 -6.69
C SER A 178 -35.65 3.21 -6.58
N MET A 179 -34.82 2.16 -6.62
CA MET A 179 -35.27 0.78 -6.45
C MET A 179 -35.80 0.52 -5.02
N SER A 180 -35.12 1.05 -3.99
CA SER A 180 -35.60 0.96 -2.60
C SER A 180 -36.97 1.62 -2.45
N ILE A 181 -37.13 2.84 -2.98
CA ILE A 181 -38.40 3.58 -2.93
C ILE A 181 -39.49 2.85 -3.75
N TYR A 182 -39.12 2.24 -4.88
CA TYR A 182 -40.04 1.45 -5.69
C TYR A 182 -40.59 0.26 -4.90
N ILE A 183 -39.73 -0.50 -4.20
CA ILE A 183 -40.15 -1.62 -3.34
C ILE A 183 -41.07 -1.13 -2.23
N GLN A 184 -40.74 -0.01 -1.57
CA GLN A 184 -41.60 0.59 -0.54
C GLN A 184 -43.01 0.85 -1.06
N LYS A 185 -43.12 1.60 -2.17
CA LYS A 185 -44.41 2.03 -2.73
C LYS A 185 -45.20 0.86 -3.31
N LEU A 186 -44.51 -0.12 -3.88
CA LEU A 186 -45.12 -1.36 -4.37
C LEU A 186 -45.77 -2.12 -3.21
N THR A 187 -45.06 -2.32 -2.11
CA THR A 187 -45.57 -3.06 -0.95
C THR A 187 -46.71 -2.32 -0.24
N ASP A 188 -46.55 -1.01 0.02
CA ASP A 188 -47.50 -0.28 0.85
C ASP A 188 -48.78 0.14 0.12
N PHE A 189 -48.68 0.54 -1.15
CA PHE A 189 -49.80 1.15 -1.88
C PHE A 189 -50.36 0.25 -2.99
N VAL A 190 -49.51 -0.51 -3.68
CA VAL A 190 -49.94 -1.31 -4.83
C VAL A 190 -50.48 -2.67 -4.41
N LEU A 191 -49.74 -3.40 -3.57
CA LEU A 191 -50.15 -4.74 -3.11
C LEU A 191 -51.35 -4.67 -2.16
N VAL A 192 -51.37 -3.73 -1.22
CA VAL A 192 -52.49 -3.54 -0.29
C VAL A 192 -53.72 -2.97 -1.01
N GLY A 193 -53.54 -2.02 -1.92
CA GLY A 193 -54.63 -1.34 -2.63
C GLY A 193 -55.16 -2.05 -3.87
N GLY A 194 -54.51 -3.13 -4.33
CA GLY A 194 -54.89 -3.88 -5.54
C GLY A 194 -54.89 -3.06 -6.83
N ASN A 195 -54.23 -1.89 -6.86
CA ASN A 195 -54.33 -0.93 -7.95
C ASN A 195 -53.38 -1.27 -9.11
N THR A 196 -53.89 -2.02 -10.10
CA THR A 196 -53.13 -2.44 -11.29
C THR A 196 -52.69 -1.28 -12.18
N LYS A 197 -53.40 -0.14 -12.17
CA LYS A 197 -52.98 1.07 -12.89
C LYS A 197 -51.75 1.69 -12.26
N LEU A 198 -51.71 1.78 -10.93
CA LEU A 198 -50.53 2.28 -10.20
C LEU A 198 -49.34 1.32 -10.35
N LEU A 199 -49.59 0.00 -10.35
CA LEU A 199 -48.56 -1.01 -10.64
C LEU A 199 -47.90 -0.77 -12.00
N ASN A 200 -48.70 -0.66 -13.07
CA ASN A 200 -48.19 -0.47 -14.42
C ASN A 200 -47.46 0.87 -14.56
N LEU A 201 -47.99 1.94 -13.95
CA LEU A 201 -47.33 3.25 -13.96
C LEU A 201 -45.95 3.22 -13.28
N LEU A 202 -45.87 2.67 -12.05
CA LEU A 202 -44.61 2.56 -11.33
C LEU A 202 -43.63 1.62 -12.04
N GLY A 203 -44.11 0.52 -12.63
CA GLY A 203 -43.30 -0.40 -13.41
C GLY A 203 -42.67 0.26 -14.62
N VAL A 204 -43.45 1.02 -15.41
CA VAL A 204 -42.92 1.77 -16.57
C VAL A 204 -41.91 2.82 -16.13
N ILE A 205 -42.18 3.58 -15.06
CA ILE A 205 -41.23 4.55 -14.50
C ILE A 205 -39.92 3.86 -14.10
N MET A 206 -39.99 2.72 -13.41
CA MET A 206 -38.80 2.00 -12.96
C MET A 206 -37.99 1.44 -14.13
N ILE A 207 -38.63 0.95 -15.19
CA ILE A 207 -37.95 0.54 -16.43
C ILE A 207 -37.24 1.74 -17.07
N CYS A 208 -37.89 2.91 -17.16
CA CYS A 208 -37.26 4.12 -17.67
C CYS A 208 -36.06 4.56 -16.81
N LEU A 209 -36.18 4.53 -15.47
CA LEU A 209 -35.09 4.85 -14.56
C LEU A 209 -33.93 3.84 -14.67
N LEU A 210 -34.21 2.55 -14.85
CA LEU A 210 -33.21 1.52 -15.07
C LEU A 210 -32.44 1.76 -16.37
N VAL A 211 -33.15 2.05 -17.48
CA VAL A 211 -32.51 2.38 -18.76
C VAL A 211 -31.61 3.61 -18.62
N LEU A 212 -32.10 4.67 -17.96
CA LEU A 212 -31.29 5.87 -17.68
C LEU A 212 -30.07 5.54 -16.82
N GLN A 213 -30.24 4.72 -15.78
CA GLN A 213 -29.16 4.29 -14.89
C GLN A 213 -28.08 3.51 -15.64
N VAL A 214 -28.47 2.58 -16.53
CA VAL A 214 -27.55 1.81 -17.37
C VAL A 214 -26.78 2.73 -18.31
N ILE A 215 -27.46 3.67 -18.98
CA ILE A 215 -26.83 4.63 -19.88
C ILE A 215 -25.79 5.48 -19.13
N ILE A 216 -26.17 6.07 -17.99
CA ILE A 216 -25.26 6.87 -17.17
C ILE A 216 -24.09 6.03 -16.66
N GLY A 217 -24.34 4.78 -16.26
CA GLY A 217 -23.32 3.83 -15.84
C GLY A 217 -22.26 3.61 -16.92
N ILE A 218 -22.68 3.34 -18.16
CA ILE A 218 -21.79 3.16 -19.31
C ILE A 218 -20.97 4.42 -19.57
N PHE A 219 -21.60 5.60 -19.63
CA PHE A 219 -20.87 6.85 -19.87
C PHE A 219 -19.85 7.15 -18.75
N LYS A 220 -20.23 6.94 -17.49
CA LYS A 220 -19.36 7.08 -16.32
C LYS A 220 -18.13 6.17 -16.45
N ASP A 221 -18.31 4.89 -16.79
CA ASP A 221 -17.21 3.94 -16.94
C ASP A 221 -16.31 4.26 -18.15
N VAL A 222 -16.89 4.67 -19.28
CA VAL A 222 -16.14 5.10 -20.47
C VAL A 222 -15.28 6.34 -20.17
N PHE A 223 -15.83 7.33 -19.47
CA PHE A 223 -15.06 8.50 -19.05
C PHE A 223 -13.92 8.14 -18.10
N LEU A 224 -14.14 7.16 -17.22
CA LEU A 224 -13.10 6.67 -16.32
C LEU A 224 -11.94 6.03 -17.09
N ILE A 225 -12.25 5.17 -18.07
CA ILE A 225 -11.26 4.51 -18.93
C ILE A 225 -10.47 5.55 -19.73
N LYS A 226 -11.16 6.49 -20.38
CA LYS A 226 -10.53 7.55 -21.19
C LYS A 226 -9.59 8.43 -20.35
N THR A 227 -10.01 8.78 -19.13
CA THR A 227 -9.16 9.50 -18.18
C THR A 227 -7.94 8.67 -17.78
N GLY A 228 -8.14 7.37 -17.55
CA GLY A 228 -7.08 6.40 -17.31
C GLY A 228 -6.00 6.42 -18.37
N GLN A 229 -6.40 6.31 -19.64
CA GLN A 229 -5.47 6.28 -20.77
C GLN A 229 -4.70 7.59 -20.95
N GLN A 230 -5.35 8.75 -20.76
CA GLN A 230 -4.67 10.04 -20.88
C GLN A 230 -3.62 10.25 -19.78
N ILE A 231 -3.95 9.86 -18.55
CA ILE A 231 -3.00 9.92 -17.43
C ILE A 231 -1.81 8.98 -17.70
N ASP A 232 -2.06 7.76 -18.19
CA ASP A 232 -1.00 6.83 -18.57
C ASP A 232 -0.08 7.39 -19.64
N ALA A 233 -0.64 7.91 -20.72
CA ALA A 233 0.14 8.48 -21.81
C ALA A 233 1.06 9.60 -21.29
N ARG A 234 0.52 10.50 -20.46
CA ARG A 234 1.30 11.61 -19.88
C ARG A 234 2.37 11.13 -18.90
N LEU A 235 2.06 10.13 -18.08
CA LEU A 235 2.99 9.56 -17.10
C LEU A 235 4.11 8.77 -17.76
N ILE A 236 3.76 7.80 -18.60
CA ILE A 236 4.70 6.85 -19.21
C ILE A 236 5.56 7.57 -20.25
N LEU A 237 4.96 8.32 -21.19
CA LEU A 237 5.72 9.05 -22.19
C LEU A 237 6.51 10.21 -21.57
N GLY A 238 5.96 10.87 -20.54
CA GLY A 238 6.66 11.90 -19.80
C GLY A 238 7.89 11.36 -19.06
N TYR A 239 7.74 10.22 -18.38
CA TYR A 239 8.84 9.53 -17.71
C TYR A 239 9.89 9.07 -18.70
N TYR A 240 9.47 8.41 -19.79
CA TYR A 240 10.38 7.95 -20.84
C TYR A 240 11.17 9.10 -21.48
N LYS A 241 10.50 10.20 -21.83
CA LYS A 241 11.14 11.42 -22.37
C LYS A 241 12.13 12.03 -21.39
N HIS A 242 11.84 12.02 -20.09
CA HIS A 242 12.77 12.51 -19.07
C HIS A 242 13.96 11.57 -18.90
N LEU A 243 13.72 10.28 -18.88
CA LEU A 243 14.73 9.25 -18.72
C LEU A 243 15.80 9.35 -19.80
N LEU A 244 15.40 9.54 -21.07
CA LEU A 244 16.33 9.73 -22.18
C LEU A 244 17.18 11.03 -22.12
N LYS A 245 16.84 11.97 -21.24
CA LYS A 245 17.62 13.21 -21.04
C LYS A 245 18.61 13.09 -19.87
N LEU A 246 18.60 11.99 -19.13
CA LEU A 246 19.50 11.80 -18.00
C LEU A 246 20.93 11.49 -18.46
N PRO A 247 21.95 11.90 -17.70
CA PRO A 247 23.35 11.62 -18.02
C PRO A 247 23.64 10.12 -17.97
N GLN A 248 24.66 9.67 -18.72
CA GLN A 248 25.07 8.26 -18.81
C GLN A 248 25.30 7.60 -17.44
N GLN A 249 25.84 8.34 -16.47
CA GLN A 249 26.08 7.88 -15.10
C GLN A 249 24.83 7.30 -14.41
N PHE A 250 23.64 7.81 -14.75
CA PHE A 250 22.38 7.26 -14.23
C PHE A 250 22.12 5.84 -14.75
N PHE A 251 22.40 5.58 -16.02
CA PHE A 251 22.21 4.27 -16.66
C PHE A 251 23.27 3.25 -16.24
N ASP A 252 24.46 3.71 -15.91
CA ASP A 252 25.53 2.84 -15.42
C ASP A 252 25.23 2.33 -14.00
N THR A 253 24.58 3.17 -13.17
CA THR A 253 24.27 2.88 -11.76
C THR A 253 22.92 2.17 -11.55
N MET A 254 21.89 2.46 -12.34
CA MET A 254 20.58 1.79 -12.22
C MET A 254 20.51 0.47 -13.00
N ARG A 255 19.78 -0.51 -12.47
CA ARG A 255 19.42 -1.72 -13.22
C ARG A 255 18.22 -1.44 -14.12
N VAL A 256 18.19 -2.02 -15.32
CA VAL A 256 17.06 -1.87 -16.26
C VAL A 256 15.73 -2.30 -15.60
N GLY A 257 15.75 -3.38 -14.82
CA GLY A 257 14.58 -3.84 -14.07
C GLY A 257 14.08 -2.83 -13.02
N GLU A 258 14.98 -2.09 -12.35
CA GLU A 258 14.59 -1.05 -11.38
C GLU A 258 13.87 0.11 -12.09
N ILE A 259 14.37 0.51 -13.27
CA ILE A 259 13.76 1.55 -14.11
C ILE A 259 12.35 1.14 -14.55
N ILE A 260 12.19 -0.09 -15.05
CA ILE A 260 10.90 -0.63 -15.49
C ILE A 260 9.93 -0.76 -14.30
N SER A 261 10.42 -1.21 -13.14
CA SER A 261 9.62 -1.30 -11.91
C SER A 261 9.00 0.04 -11.53
N ARG A 262 9.74 1.15 -11.67
CA ARG A 262 9.22 2.50 -11.38
C ARG A 262 8.10 2.92 -12.33
N ILE A 263 8.15 2.49 -13.59
CA ILE A 263 7.04 2.71 -14.55
C ILE A 263 5.81 1.92 -14.12
N ASN A 264 5.99 0.64 -13.76
CA ASN A 264 4.91 -0.20 -13.28
C ASN A 264 4.28 0.33 -11.98
N ASP A 265 5.09 0.87 -11.07
CA ASP A 265 4.60 1.52 -9.86
C ASP A 265 3.80 2.79 -10.17
N ALA A 266 4.23 3.59 -11.15
CA ALA A 266 3.44 4.74 -11.60
C ALA A 266 2.08 4.32 -12.18
N VAL A 267 2.04 3.21 -12.94
CA VAL A 267 0.79 2.61 -13.45
C VAL A 267 -0.13 2.15 -12.32
N LYS A 268 0.41 1.48 -11.29
CA LYS A 268 -0.34 1.07 -10.09
C LYS A 268 -0.90 2.27 -9.33
N ILE A 269 -0.09 3.32 -9.14
CA ILE A 269 -0.52 4.58 -8.50
C ILE A 269 -1.69 5.19 -9.30
N ARG A 270 -1.59 5.26 -10.63
CA ARG A 270 -2.69 5.72 -11.50
C ARG A 270 -3.95 4.85 -11.33
N ALA A 271 -3.80 3.52 -11.33
CA ALA A 271 -4.94 2.61 -11.18
C ALA A 271 -5.66 2.82 -9.83
N PHE A 272 -4.89 3.06 -8.77
CA PHE A 272 -5.43 3.45 -7.47
C PHE A 272 -6.20 4.78 -7.53
N ILE A 273 -5.68 5.78 -8.24
CA ILE A 273 -6.30 7.10 -8.38
C ILE A 273 -7.64 7.02 -9.11
N ASN A 274 -7.65 6.42 -10.30
CA ASN A 274 -8.86 6.44 -11.11
C ASN A 274 -9.89 5.41 -10.63
N GLY A 275 -9.47 4.20 -10.29
CA GLY A 275 -10.41 3.15 -9.88
C GLY A 275 -10.75 3.25 -8.40
N VAL A 276 -9.74 3.02 -7.55
CA VAL A 276 -9.96 2.79 -6.12
C VAL A 276 -10.42 4.07 -5.40
N SER A 277 -9.78 5.22 -5.65
CA SER A 277 -10.12 6.47 -4.97
C SER A 277 -11.51 6.97 -5.35
N LEU A 278 -11.90 6.87 -6.62
CA LEU A 278 -13.23 7.26 -7.07
C LEU A 278 -14.29 6.33 -6.45
N SER A 279 -14.07 5.02 -6.53
CA SER A 279 -14.95 4.02 -5.92
C SER A 279 -15.11 4.25 -4.41
N LEU A 280 -14.02 4.50 -3.69
CA LEU A 280 -14.07 4.84 -2.26
C LEU A 280 -14.89 6.10 -1.98
N THR A 281 -14.70 7.16 -2.79
CA THR A 281 -15.45 8.42 -2.63
C THR A 281 -16.94 8.19 -2.86
N VAL A 282 -17.29 7.46 -3.92
CA VAL A 282 -18.68 7.13 -4.25
C VAL A 282 -19.28 6.27 -3.15
N ASN A 283 -18.64 5.16 -2.76
CA ASN A 283 -19.12 4.27 -1.69
C ASN A 283 -19.29 5.01 -0.36
N PHE A 284 -18.41 5.95 -0.04
CA PHE A 284 -18.56 6.79 1.14
C PHE A 284 -19.79 7.69 1.06
N LEU A 285 -20.06 8.28 -0.11
CA LEU A 285 -21.32 9.01 -0.34
C LEU A 285 -22.54 8.09 -0.27
N ILE A 286 -22.49 6.90 -0.89
CA ILE A 286 -23.57 5.90 -0.78
C ILE A 286 -23.85 5.61 0.69
N LEU A 287 -22.81 5.32 1.48
CA LEU A 287 -22.94 5.03 2.91
C LEU A 287 -23.60 6.18 3.66
N ILE A 288 -23.16 7.44 3.46
CA ILE A 288 -23.77 8.61 4.11
C ILE A 288 -25.24 8.77 3.71
N PHE A 289 -25.56 8.66 2.42
CA PHE A 289 -26.94 8.80 1.94
C PHE A 289 -27.83 7.65 2.43
N SER A 290 -27.35 6.40 2.41
CA SER A 290 -28.05 5.23 2.92
C SER A 290 -28.35 5.37 4.41
N PHE A 291 -27.36 5.69 5.24
CA PHE A 291 -27.58 5.91 6.67
C PHE A 291 -28.49 7.12 6.90
N GLY A 292 -28.32 8.21 6.16
CA GLY A 292 -29.18 9.39 6.24
C GLY A 292 -30.65 9.07 5.96
N LEU A 293 -30.93 8.32 4.89
CA LEU A 293 -32.27 7.83 4.58
C LEU A 293 -32.80 6.90 5.67
N MET A 294 -31.96 5.99 6.18
CA MET A 294 -32.36 5.05 7.23
C MET A 294 -32.72 5.76 8.55
N PHE A 295 -31.96 6.79 8.94
CA PHE A 295 -32.28 7.65 10.08
C PHE A 295 -33.56 8.47 9.87
N PHE A 296 -33.85 8.87 8.63
CA PHE A 296 -35.07 9.58 8.27
C PHE A 296 -36.31 8.68 8.37
N TYR A 297 -36.23 7.42 7.91
CA TYR A 297 -37.33 6.47 8.02
C TYR A 297 -37.54 6.01 9.47
N TYR A 298 -36.52 5.43 10.10
CA TYR A 298 -36.68 4.92 11.46
C TYR A 298 -35.34 4.78 12.21
N TRP A 299 -35.11 5.72 13.13
CA TRP A 299 -33.84 5.87 13.84
C TRP A 299 -33.45 4.66 14.72
N LYS A 300 -34.41 3.90 15.30
CA LYS A 300 -34.05 2.75 16.14
C LYS A 300 -33.43 1.61 15.30
N LEU A 301 -33.96 1.34 14.10
CA LEU A 301 -33.35 0.37 13.16
C LEU A 301 -31.99 0.88 12.66
N ALA A 302 -31.85 2.19 12.41
CA ALA A 302 -30.58 2.78 12.01
C ALA A 302 -29.48 2.58 13.08
N LEU A 303 -29.82 2.69 14.37
CA LEU A 303 -28.91 2.40 15.48
C LEU A 303 -28.49 0.92 15.53
N ILE A 304 -29.42 -0.01 15.28
CA ILE A 304 -29.09 -1.44 15.17
C ILE A 304 -28.09 -1.67 14.03
N MET A 305 -28.31 -1.04 12.87
CA MET A 305 -27.36 -1.12 11.74
C MET A 305 -26.03 -0.43 12.02
N LEU A 306 -25.98 0.60 12.87
CA LEU A 306 -24.72 1.23 13.25
C LEU A 306 -23.79 0.25 13.99
N LEU A 307 -24.34 -0.73 14.73
CA LEU A 307 -23.56 -1.76 15.43
C LEU A 307 -22.80 -2.70 14.48
N VAL A 308 -23.20 -2.77 13.22
CA VAL A 308 -22.50 -3.51 12.15
C VAL A 308 -21.10 -2.96 11.92
N ILE A 309 -20.94 -1.64 11.99
CA ILE A 309 -19.69 -0.93 11.69
C ILE A 309 -18.55 -1.34 12.64
N PRO A 310 -18.67 -1.27 13.99
CA PRO A 310 -17.60 -1.67 14.89
C PRO A 310 -17.28 -3.17 14.79
N LEU A 311 -18.26 -4.03 14.49
CA LEU A 311 -18.03 -5.46 14.28
C LEU A 311 -17.21 -5.73 13.01
N TYR A 312 -17.53 -5.07 11.89
CA TYR A 312 -16.68 -5.15 10.69
C TYR A 312 -15.29 -4.57 10.92
N ALA A 313 -15.17 -3.47 11.66
CA ALA A 313 -13.88 -2.90 12.02
C ALA A 313 -13.05 -3.89 12.83
N LEU A 314 -13.65 -4.59 13.81
CA LEU A 314 -13.00 -5.61 14.61
C LEU A 314 -12.49 -6.77 13.75
N ILE A 315 -13.32 -7.32 12.86
CA ILE A 315 -12.90 -8.36 11.91
C ILE A 315 -11.73 -7.86 11.06
N TYR A 316 -11.84 -6.65 10.52
CA TYR A 316 -10.79 -6.05 9.70
C TYR A 316 -9.47 -5.96 10.47
N PHE A 317 -9.46 -5.49 11.72
CA PHE A 317 -8.23 -5.39 12.51
C PHE A 317 -7.60 -6.76 12.79
N ILE A 318 -8.42 -7.76 13.11
CA ILE A 318 -7.96 -9.14 13.34
C ILE A 318 -7.36 -9.70 12.05
N THR A 319 -8.11 -9.66 10.94
CA THR A 319 -7.66 -10.15 9.63
C THR A 319 -6.41 -9.42 9.16
N ASN A 320 -6.36 -8.09 9.25
CA ASN A 320 -5.22 -7.30 8.80
C ASN A 320 -3.94 -7.65 9.60
N LYS A 321 -4.07 -7.85 10.92
CA LYS A 321 -2.93 -8.27 11.76
C LYS A 321 -2.39 -9.65 11.35
N LEU A 322 -3.27 -10.59 10.99
CA LEU A 322 -2.90 -11.93 10.53
C LEU A 322 -2.32 -11.91 9.10
N ASN A 323 -2.95 -11.17 8.18
CA ASN A 323 -2.58 -11.13 6.77
C ASN A 323 -1.31 -10.34 6.50
N LYS A 324 -1.08 -9.23 7.20
CA LYS A 324 0.09 -8.37 6.93
C LYS A 324 1.42 -9.12 7.01
N LYS A 325 1.55 -10.06 7.95
CA LYS A 325 2.76 -10.88 8.06
C LYS A 325 2.83 -11.93 6.95
N THR A 326 1.74 -12.63 6.68
CA THR A 326 1.65 -13.67 5.65
C THR A 326 1.93 -13.10 4.26
N GLU A 327 1.28 -12.00 3.88
CA GLU A 327 1.47 -11.33 2.58
C GLU A 327 2.92 -10.87 2.40
N ARG A 328 3.54 -10.32 3.45
CA ARG A 328 4.97 -9.96 3.40
C ARG A 328 5.84 -11.19 3.12
N THR A 329 5.59 -12.30 3.83
CA THR A 329 6.35 -13.54 3.59
C THR A 329 6.09 -14.12 2.20
N ILE A 330 4.87 -13.98 1.64
CA ILE A 330 4.58 -14.36 0.25
C ILE A 330 5.45 -13.56 -0.71
N MET A 331 5.50 -12.23 -0.55
CA MET A 331 6.32 -11.37 -1.40
C MET A 331 7.81 -11.75 -1.32
N GLU A 332 8.32 -12.00 -0.11
CA GLU A 332 9.72 -12.42 0.11
C GLU A 332 10.02 -13.77 -0.59
N ARG A 333 9.16 -14.79 -0.41
CA ARG A 333 9.35 -16.11 -1.06
C ARG A 333 9.14 -16.09 -2.56
N SER A 334 8.24 -15.24 -3.06
CA SER A 334 8.03 -15.05 -4.49
C SER A 334 9.29 -14.45 -5.13
N ALA A 335 9.89 -13.43 -4.50
CA ALA A 335 11.14 -12.84 -4.96
C ALA A 335 12.31 -13.84 -4.92
N ASP A 336 12.39 -14.66 -3.87
CA ASP A 336 13.40 -15.73 -3.76
C ASP A 336 13.29 -16.74 -4.92
N LEU A 337 12.05 -17.13 -5.29
CA LEU A 337 11.79 -18.06 -6.39
C LEU A 337 12.12 -17.42 -7.74
N GLU A 338 11.66 -16.19 -7.98
CA GLU A 338 11.92 -15.44 -9.21
C GLU A 338 13.42 -15.25 -9.42
N SER A 339 14.16 -14.88 -8.37
CA SER A 339 15.62 -14.77 -8.40
C SER A 339 16.29 -16.11 -8.75
N GLN A 340 15.82 -17.22 -8.18
CA GLN A 340 16.35 -18.55 -8.51
C GLN A 340 16.10 -18.91 -9.97
N LEU A 341 14.92 -18.60 -10.51
CA LEU A 341 14.59 -18.87 -11.91
C LEU A 341 15.49 -18.06 -12.85
N VAL A 342 15.66 -16.76 -12.58
CA VAL A 342 16.56 -15.88 -13.35
C VAL A 342 18.00 -16.40 -13.30
N GLU A 343 18.50 -16.79 -12.12
CA GLU A 343 19.84 -17.36 -11.96
C GLU A 343 20.00 -18.66 -12.77
N SER A 344 19.04 -19.59 -12.65
CA SER A 344 19.04 -20.86 -13.38
C SER A 344 19.01 -20.66 -14.90
N LEU A 345 18.20 -19.73 -15.40
CA LEU A 345 18.08 -19.44 -16.83
C LEU A 345 19.34 -18.76 -17.39
N ASN A 346 19.90 -17.80 -16.66
CA ASN A 346 21.17 -17.18 -17.05
C ASN A 346 22.33 -18.17 -17.02
N SER A 347 22.28 -19.16 -16.12
CA SER A 347 23.31 -20.18 -15.95
C SER A 347 22.99 -21.50 -16.68
N VAL A 348 22.02 -21.51 -17.60
CA VAL A 348 21.51 -22.73 -18.23
C VAL A 348 22.60 -23.49 -18.97
N GLY A 349 23.54 -22.79 -19.61
CA GLY A 349 24.68 -23.40 -20.31
C GLY A 349 25.58 -24.17 -19.35
N THR A 350 25.85 -23.63 -18.17
CA THR A 350 26.62 -24.30 -17.12
C THR A 350 25.86 -25.51 -16.59
N ILE A 351 24.57 -25.36 -16.26
CA ILE A 351 23.74 -26.46 -15.74
C ILE A 351 23.73 -27.65 -16.72
N LYS A 352 23.57 -27.37 -18.02
CA LYS A 352 23.57 -28.40 -19.07
C LYS A 352 24.92 -29.09 -19.25
N ARG A 353 26.02 -28.33 -19.22
CA ARG A 353 27.38 -28.89 -19.38
C ARG A 353 27.77 -29.82 -18.23
N PHE A 354 27.32 -29.51 -17.01
CA PHE A 354 27.62 -30.30 -15.83
C PHE A 354 26.56 -31.38 -15.51
N GLY A 355 25.50 -31.52 -16.30
CA GLY A 355 24.42 -32.49 -16.05
C GLY A 355 23.66 -32.25 -14.73
N LEU A 356 23.53 -30.99 -14.31
CA LEU A 356 22.97 -30.60 -13.00
C LEU A 356 21.48 -30.28 -13.05
N GLU A 357 20.74 -30.71 -14.07
CA GLU A 357 19.32 -30.35 -14.24
C GLU A 357 18.46 -30.81 -13.06
N SER A 358 18.67 -32.03 -12.57
CA SER A 358 17.92 -32.57 -11.44
C SER A 358 18.16 -31.74 -10.16
N PHE A 359 19.40 -31.36 -9.90
CA PHE A 359 19.76 -30.51 -8.76
C PHE A 359 19.11 -29.12 -8.85
N ALA A 360 19.16 -28.49 -10.02
CA ALA A 360 18.51 -27.20 -10.27
C ALA A 360 16.98 -27.30 -10.13
N ASN A 361 16.39 -28.41 -10.55
CA ASN A 361 14.96 -28.67 -10.43
C ASN A 361 14.54 -28.81 -8.96
N ILE A 362 15.20 -29.67 -8.19
CA ILE A 362 14.93 -29.86 -6.75
C ILE A 362 15.07 -28.54 -5.98
N LYS A 363 16.10 -27.74 -6.31
CA LYS A 363 16.33 -26.42 -5.70
C LYS A 363 15.19 -25.43 -5.99
N THR A 364 14.58 -25.53 -7.17
CA THR A 364 13.43 -24.72 -7.59
C THR A 364 12.15 -25.23 -6.93
N GLU A 365 11.92 -26.54 -6.97
CA GLU A 365 10.78 -27.23 -6.36
C GLU A 365 10.68 -26.94 -4.85
N THR A 366 11.80 -27.02 -4.12
CA THR A 366 11.82 -26.71 -2.68
C THR A 366 11.34 -25.30 -2.38
N ARG A 367 11.77 -24.30 -3.17
CA ARG A 367 11.30 -22.91 -3.01
C ARG A 367 9.85 -22.75 -3.41
N PHE A 368 9.43 -23.42 -4.48
CA PHE A 368 8.06 -23.41 -4.96
C PHE A 368 7.10 -24.02 -3.93
N ILE A 369 7.42 -25.18 -3.36
CA ILE A 369 6.64 -25.80 -2.27
C ILE A 369 6.57 -24.88 -1.05
N SER A 370 7.67 -24.22 -0.68
CA SER A 370 7.65 -23.24 0.41
C SER A 370 6.70 -22.07 0.11
N LEU A 371 6.69 -21.56 -1.12
CA LEU A 371 5.78 -20.51 -1.55
C LEU A 371 4.33 -20.99 -1.50
N LEU A 372 4.04 -22.19 -2.02
CA LEU A 372 2.71 -22.80 -2.00
C LEU A 372 2.16 -22.98 -0.58
N LYS A 373 2.99 -23.41 0.39
CA LYS A 373 2.56 -23.55 1.80
C LYS A 373 2.10 -22.21 2.39
N ILE A 374 2.81 -21.13 2.10
CA ILE A 374 2.46 -19.80 2.61
C ILE A 374 1.28 -19.22 1.82
N GLY A 375 1.23 -19.44 0.51
CA GLY A 375 0.09 -19.09 -0.35
C GLY A 375 -1.20 -19.75 0.13
N TYR A 376 -1.14 -21.04 0.48
CA TYR A 376 -2.26 -21.77 1.08
C TYR A 376 -2.72 -21.13 2.40
N LYS A 377 -1.78 -20.74 3.27
CA LYS A 377 -2.11 -20.03 4.52
C LYS A 377 -2.77 -18.67 4.27
N SER A 378 -2.31 -17.91 3.27
CA SER A 378 -2.98 -16.65 2.88
C SER A 378 -4.38 -16.90 2.33
N ALA A 379 -4.54 -17.93 1.49
CA ALA A 379 -5.86 -18.32 0.98
C ALA A 379 -6.82 -18.69 2.12
N LEU A 380 -6.38 -19.47 3.11
CA LEU A 380 -7.18 -19.77 4.30
C LEU A 380 -7.56 -18.51 5.09
N ASN A 381 -6.63 -17.59 5.28
CA ASN A 381 -6.95 -16.33 5.95
C ASN A 381 -7.95 -15.47 5.13
N SER A 382 -7.85 -15.49 3.80
CA SER A 382 -8.79 -14.81 2.91
C SER A 382 -10.19 -15.42 3.01
N VAL A 383 -10.28 -16.75 3.02
CA VAL A 383 -11.54 -17.48 3.26
C VAL A 383 -12.10 -17.14 4.64
N PHE A 384 -11.29 -17.17 5.70
CA PHE A 384 -11.74 -16.80 7.04
C PHE A 384 -12.29 -15.38 7.08
N SER A 385 -11.60 -14.41 6.47
CA SER A 385 -12.05 -13.03 6.40
C SER A 385 -13.35 -12.87 5.61
N GLY A 386 -13.45 -13.52 4.45
CA GLY A 386 -14.62 -13.47 3.58
C GLY A 386 -15.84 -14.10 4.27
N THR A 387 -15.68 -15.30 4.81
CA THR A 387 -16.75 -16.02 5.52
C THR A 387 -17.19 -15.27 6.77
N SER A 388 -16.27 -14.78 7.61
CA SER A 388 -16.64 -14.00 8.80
C SER A 388 -17.43 -12.75 8.43
N SER A 389 -17.00 -12.03 7.38
CA SER A 389 -17.67 -10.81 6.91
C SER A 389 -19.07 -11.10 6.36
N ASN A 390 -19.22 -12.21 5.61
CA ASN A 390 -20.50 -12.62 5.04
C ASN A 390 -21.46 -13.15 6.12
N SER A 391 -20.97 -13.91 7.10
CA SER A 391 -21.79 -14.39 8.22
C SER A 391 -22.31 -13.23 9.07
N ILE A 392 -21.49 -12.20 9.32
CA ILE A 392 -21.98 -10.98 9.99
C ILE A 392 -23.05 -10.28 9.14
N ALA A 393 -22.84 -10.14 7.82
CA ALA A 393 -23.85 -9.53 6.94
C ALA A 393 -25.20 -10.26 7.06
N GLN A 394 -25.19 -11.59 6.93
CA GLN A 394 -26.39 -12.43 6.98
C GLN A 394 -27.05 -12.39 8.36
N LEU A 395 -26.27 -12.44 9.45
CA LEU A 395 -26.79 -12.33 10.80
C LEU A 395 -27.51 -10.99 11.01
N PHE A 396 -26.93 -9.89 10.53
CA PHE A 396 -27.57 -8.58 10.63
C PHE A 396 -28.79 -8.42 9.74
N THR A 397 -28.79 -9.01 8.54
CA THR A 397 -30.00 -9.08 7.71
C THR A 397 -31.13 -9.78 8.46
N ILE A 398 -30.83 -10.90 9.15
CA ILE A 398 -31.82 -11.62 9.96
C ILE A 398 -32.29 -10.76 11.14
N ILE A 399 -31.37 -10.14 11.89
CA ILE A 399 -31.70 -9.27 13.03
C ILE A 399 -32.55 -8.08 12.59
N LEU A 400 -32.22 -7.46 11.46
CA LEU A 400 -32.95 -6.32 10.92
C LEU A 400 -34.35 -6.72 10.49
N LEU A 401 -34.51 -7.83 9.75
CA LEU A 401 -35.83 -8.33 9.37
C LEU A 401 -36.65 -8.76 10.59
N TRP A 402 -36.03 -9.40 11.59
CA TRP A 402 -36.73 -9.86 12.78
C TRP A 402 -37.19 -8.70 13.66
N SER A 403 -36.29 -7.78 14.01
CA SER A 403 -36.62 -6.58 14.80
C SER A 403 -37.55 -5.64 14.04
N GLY A 404 -37.32 -5.46 12.74
CA GLY A 404 -38.18 -4.67 11.87
C GLY A 404 -39.59 -5.23 11.75
N SER A 405 -39.74 -6.56 11.63
CA SER A 405 -41.06 -7.19 11.59
C SER A 405 -41.86 -6.94 12.88
N TYR A 406 -41.19 -6.89 14.03
CA TYR A 406 -41.83 -6.53 15.29
C TYR A 406 -42.37 -5.09 15.24
N PHE A 407 -41.59 -4.13 14.75
CA PHE A 407 -42.04 -2.74 14.58
C PHE A 407 -43.16 -2.58 13.53
N VAL A 408 -43.19 -3.43 12.50
CA VAL A 408 -44.31 -3.48 11.55
C VAL A 408 -45.58 -3.99 12.23
N ILE A 409 -45.47 -5.02 13.08
CA ILE A 409 -46.61 -5.57 13.83
C ILE A 409 -47.15 -4.54 14.83
N GLU A 410 -46.26 -3.79 15.49
CA GLU A 410 -46.60 -2.67 16.38
C GLU A 410 -47.12 -1.43 15.64
N ARG A 411 -47.13 -1.45 14.30
CA ARG A 411 -47.53 -0.34 13.42
C ARG A 411 -46.69 0.94 13.58
N GLU A 412 -45.44 0.83 14.03
CA GLU A 412 -44.50 1.95 14.07
C GLU A 412 -43.90 2.25 12.69
N ILE A 413 -43.80 1.25 11.81
CA ILE A 413 -43.30 1.36 10.43
C ILE A 413 -44.17 0.53 9.48
N THR A 414 -44.17 0.86 8.18
CA THR A 414 -44.86 0.04 7.17
C THR A 414 -44.00 -1.14 6.70
N ALA A 415 -44.65 -2.16 6.12
CA ALA A 415 -43.93 -3.30 5.54
C ALA A 415 -43.01 -2.85 4.38
N GLY A 416 -43.43 -1.85 3.60
CA GLY A 416 -42.60 -1.24 2.57
C GLY A 416 -41.38 -0.51 3.14
N GLU A 417 -41.52 0.23 4.24
CA GLU A 417 -40.41 0.94 4.91
C GLU A 417 -39.34 -0.01 5.45
N LEU A 418 -39.73 -1.21 5.89
CA LEU A 418 -38.78 -2.25 6.30
C LEU A 418 -38.00 -2.83 5.11
N MET A 419 -38.66 -2.97 3.96
CA MET A 419 -38.06 -3.61 2.77
C MET A 419 -37.20 -2.65 1.92
N SER A 420 -37.38 -1.34 2.09
CA SER A 420 -36.67 -0.29 1.35
C SER A 420 -35.32 0.06 1.95
#